data_AF-A0A1W5D483-F1
#
_entry.id   AF-A0A1W5D483-F1
#
_cell.length_a   1.000
_cell.length_b   1.000
_cell.length_c   1.000
_cell.angle_alpha   90.00
_cell.angle_beta   90.00
_cell.angle_gamma   90.00
#
_symmetry.space_group_name_H-M   'P 1'
#
loop_
_entity.id
_entity.type
_entity.pdbx_description
1 polymer ?
#
loop_
_entity_poly.entity_id
_entity_poly.type
_entity_poly.pdbx_seq_one_letter_code
_entity_poly.pdbx_strand_id
1 'polypeptide(L)'
;MGNSVDGVNLATFMLSPLFKGVRDSVSLEGKPGIRWSGAITVAPPFHYNRVMEQRCNLLKAYYGDRVQEHCALGLLKASLEAAQGSPKVLVMYTTLDPEDDIIKPNLDFTEEGREIAGESLDFKLLDGHNHLNPVLAIGIGKSAQEVCGNMVAEWMAQIEAEMTT
;
A
#
# COMPACT_ATOMS: atom_id res chain seq x y z
N MET A 1 1.11 -7.99 3.33
CA MET A 1 1.53 -7.54 1.99
C MET A 1 0.38 -7.77 1.02
N GLY A 2 0.14 -6.87 0.06
CA GLY A 2 -0.87 -7.04 -0.98
C GLY A 2 -0.41 -6.49 -2.33
N ASN A 3 -0.61 -7.25 -3.40
CA ASN A 3 -0.38 -6.80 -4.79
C ASN A 3 -1.69 -6.35 -5.41
N SER A 4 -1.67 -5.26 -6.17
CA SER A 4 -2.82 -4.77 -6.93
C SER A 4 -4.06 -4.58 -6.04
N VAL A 5 -5.15 -5.30 -6.30
CA VAL A 5 -6.41 -5.24 -5.55
C VAL A 5 -6.21 -5.63 -4.08
N ASP A 6 -5.30 -6.55 -3.75
CA ASP A 6 -4.99 -6.85 -2.35
C ASP A 6 -4.28 -5.70 -1.65
N GLY A 7 -3.49 -4.91 -2.39
CA GLY A 7 -2.92 -3.65 -1.90
C GLY A 7 -4.00 -2.60 -1.63
N VAL A 8 -5.07 -2.57 -2.44
CA VAL A 8 -6.25 -1.71 -2.22
C VAL A 8 -7.01 -2.12 -0.96
N ASN A 9 -7.25 -3.42 -0.79
CA ASN A 9 -7.90 -3.97 0.41
C ASN A 9 -7.07 -3.64 1.66
N LEU A 10 -5.75 -3.80 1.59
CA LEU A 10 -4.84 -3.46 2.67
C LEU A 10 -4.89 -1.96 2.98
N ALA A 11 -4.79 -1.09 1.98
CA ALA A 11 -4.92 0.36 2.17
C ALA A 11 -6.26 0.75 2.81
N THR A 12 -7.36 0.11 2.40
CA THR A 12 -8.68 0.31 3.01
C THR A 12 -8.67 -0.10 4.48
N PHE A 13 -8.09 -1.26 4.81
CA PHE A 13 -7.93 -1.71 6.19
C PHE A 13 -7.10 -0.72 7.01
N MET A 14 -6.04 -0.14 6.44
CA MET A 14 -5.18 0.83 7.13
C MET A 14 -5.89 2.16 7.39
N LEU A 15 -6.60 2.69 6.38
CA LEU A 15 -7.02 4.09 6.38
C LEU A 15 -8.48 4.29 6.78
N SER A 16 -9.35 3.30 6.54
CA SER A 16 -10.78 3.45 6.82
C SER A 16 -11.06 3.46 8.33
N PRO A 17 -11.89 4.37 8.85
CA PRO A 17 -12.27 4.38 10.26
C PRO A 17 -13.05 3.13 10.68
N LEU A 18 -13.68 2.43 9.72
CA LEU A 18 -14.43 1.19 9.99
C LEU A 18 -13.57 0.09 10.62
N PHE A 19 -12.27 0.07 10.32
CA PHE A 19 -11.34 -0.94 10.84
C PHE A 19 -10.52 -0.44 12.04
N LYS A 20 -10.77 0.77 12.55
CA LYS A 20 -9.98 1.36 13.65
C LYS A 20 -9.93 0.44 14.87
N GLY A 21 -11.08 -0.07 15.32
CA GLY A 21 -11.13 -0.97 16.48
C GLY A 21 -10.33 -2.26 16.29
N VAL A 22 -10.26 -2.78 15.05
CA VAL A 22 -9.44 -3.95 14.74
C VAL A 22 -7.95 -3.57 14.79
N ARG A 23 -7.55 -2.46 14.16
CA ARG A 23 -6.17 -1.95 14.18
C ARG A 23 -5.68 -1.69 15.60
N ASP A 24 -6.48 -1.00 16.41
CA ASP A 24 -6.16 -0.71 17.81
C ASP A 24 -5.90 -2.01 18.59
N SER A 25 -6.69 -3.07 18.33
CA SER A 25 -6.54 -4.35 19.04
C SER A 25 -5.25 -5.13 18.73
N VAL A 26 -4.62 -4.87 17.59
CA VAL A 26 -3.37 -5.51 17.13
C VAL A 26 -2.20 -4.52 17.07
N SER A 27 -2.39 -3.31 17.59
CA SER A 27 -1.34 -2.29 17.69
C SER A 27 -0.29 -2.66 18.75
N LEU A 28 0.84 -1.94 18.75
CA LEU A 28 1.92 -2.16 19.73
C LEU A 28 1.45 -1.94 21.19
N GLU A 29 0.48 -1.05 21.40
CA GLU A 29 -0.15 -0.76 22.69
C GLU A 29 -1.34 -1.68 23.01
N GLY A 30 -1.70 -2.56 22.07
CA GLY A 30 -2.80 -3.49 22.16
C GLY A 30 -2.53 -4.68 23.10
N LYS A 31 -3.35 -5.73 22.96
CA LYS A 31 -3.25 -6.92 23.83
C LYS A 31 -1.94 -7.69 23.56
N PRO A 32 -1.35 -8.33 24.59
CA PRO A 32 -0.22 -9.24 24.39
C PRO A 32 -0.57 -10.34 23.37
N GLY A 33 0.28 -10.53 22.36
CA GLY A 33 0.04 -11.50 21.29
C GLY A 33 0.48 -10.97 19.93
N ILE A 34 -0.42 -11.05 18.94
CA ILE A 34 -0.18 -10.63 17.56
C ILE A 34 -0.05 -9.10 17.50
N ARG A 35 1.09 -8.62 16.99
CA ARG A 35 1.33 -7.21 16.72
C ARG A 35 1.44 -6.98 15.22
N TRP A 36 0.79 -5.93 14.75
CA TRP A 36 0.91 -5.49 13.38
C TRP A 36 2.07 -4.50 13.25
N SER A 37 3.17 -4.98 12.68
CA SER A 37 4.42 -4.21 12.59
C SER A 37 4.58 -3.37 11.33
N GLY A 38 3.85 -3.71 10.27
CA GLY A 38 3.99 -3.02 9.00
C GLY A 38 3.05 -3.53 7.92
N ALA A 39 2.90 -2.74 6.86
CA ALA A 39 2.17 -3.11 5.67
C ALA A 39 3.02 -2.91 4.42
N ILE A 40 2.76 -3.71 3.39
CA ILE A 40 3.50 -3.64 2.13
C ILE A 40 2.48 -3.70 1.00
N THR A 41 2.50 -2.72 0.11
CA THR A 41 1.65 -2.69 -1.08
C THR A 41 2.49 -2.73 -2.34
N VAL A 42 2.08 -3.50 -3.34
CA VAL A 42 2.77 -3.62 -4.63
C VAL A 42 1.80 -3.27 -5.75
N ALA A 43 2.06 -2.17 -6.45
CA ALA A 43 1.29 -1.72 -7.60
C ALA A 43 -0.25 -1.66 -7.39
N PRO A 44 -0.79 -1.15 -6.27
CA PRO A 44 -2.22 -0.94 -6.13
C PRO A 44 -2.70 0.27 -6.94
N PRO A 45 -3.89 0.23 -7.56
CA PRO A 45 -4.54 1.44 -8.08
C PRO A 45 -5.09 2.27 -6.90
N PHE A 46 -4.27 3.16 -6.33
CA PHE A 46 -4.66 3.92 -5.13
C PHE A 46 -5.80 4.93 -5.36
N HIS A 47 -6.06 5.32 -6.60
CA HIS A 47 -7.20 6.14 -6.98
C HIS A 47 -7.59 5.89 -8.44
N TYR A 48 -8.73 6.45 -8.87
CA TYR A 48 -9.33 6.13 -10.17
C TYR A 48 -9.65 7.36 -11.04
N ASN A 49 -9.04 8.52 -10.76
CA ASN A 49 -9.23 9.77 -11.52
C ASN A 49 -8.96 9.67 -13.03
N ARG A 50 -8.18 8.68 -13.46
CA ARG A 50 -7.76 8.50 -14.87
C ARG A 50 -8.24 7.16 -15.44
N VAL A 51 -9.20 6.51 -14.76
CA VAL A 51 -9.64 5.18 -15.17
C VAL A 51 -10.42 5.24 -16.49
N MET A 52 -10.21 4.25 -17.34
CA MET A 52 -11.01 4.09 -18.57
C MET A 52 -12.49 3.91 -18.23
N GLU A 53 -13.37 4.50 -19.06
CA GLU A 53 -14.84 4.46 -18.90
C GLU A 53 -15.40 3.04 -18.69
N GLN A 54 -14.79 2.05 -19.37
CA GLN A 54 -15.17 0.64 -19.26
C GLN A 54 -15.09 0.08 -17.84
N ARG A 55 -14.27 0.67 -16.96
CA ARG A 55 -14.10 0.24 -15.56
C ARG A 55 -15.02 0.98 -14.59
N CYS A 56 -15.73 2.02 -15.02
CA CYS A 56 -16.63 2.78 -14.15
C CYS A 56 -17.70 1.90 -13.51
N ASN A 57 -18.27 0.94 -14.26
CA ASN A 57 -19.27 0.01 -13.72
C ASN A 57 -18.69 -0.91 -12.65
N LEU A 58 -17.45 -1.40 -12.85
CA LEU A 58 -16.76 -2.23 -11.87
C LEU A 58 -16.46 -1.43 -10.60
N LEU A 59 -15.95 -0.22 -10.74
CA LEU A 59 -15.64 0.65 -9.60
C LEU A 59 -16.91 1.05 -8.84
N LYS A 60 -18.01 1.30 -9.55
CA LYS A 60 -19.31 1.54 -8.93
C LYS A 60 -19.84 0.32 -8.20
N ALA A 61 -19.65 -0.88 -8.73
CA ALA A 61 -20.02 -2.11 -8.03
C ALA A 61 -19.20 -2.30 -6.74
N TYR A 62 -17.93 -1.90 -6.74
CA TYR A 62 -17.02 -2.08 -5.62
C TYR A 62 -17.14 -0.98 -4.55
N TYR A 63 -17.16 0.30 -4.94
CA TYR A 63 -17.17 1.45 -4.02
C TYR A 63 -18.53 2.15 -3.89
N GLY A 64 -19.52 1.76 -4.71
CA GLY A 64 -20.74 2.54 -4.90
C GLY A 64 -20.47 3.85 -5.66
N ASP A 65 -21.29 4.87 -5.41
CA ASP A 65 -21.13 6.20 -6.04
C ASP A 65 -19.96 7.01 -5.44
N ARG A 66 -19.27 6.49 -4.42
CA ARG A 66 -18.23 7.18 -3.65
C ARG A 66 -16.82 6.69 -3.97
N VAL A 67 -16.54 6.43 -5.25
CA VAL A 67 -15.24 5.90 -5.71
C VAL A 67 -14.08 6.77 -5.23
N GLN A 68 -14.15 8.09 -5.40
CA GLN A 68 -13.04 8.97 -5.04
C GLN A 68 -12.85 9.12 -3.53
N GLU A 69 -13.95 9.09 -2.76
CA GLU A 69 -13.90 9.19 -1.30
C GLU A 69 -13.40 7.89 -0.65
N HIS A 70 -13.77 6.74 -1.21
CA HIS A 70 -13.48 5.43 -0.62
C HIS A 70 -12.25 4.73 -1.20
N CYS A 71 -11.67 5.23 -2.30
CA CYS A 71 -10.36 4.76 -2.74
C CYS A 71 -9.27 5.11 -1.73
N ALA A 72 -8.11 4.44 -1.82
CA ALA A 72 -7.03 4.61 -0.86
C ALA A 72 -6.54 6.06 -0.74
N LEU A 73 -6.41 6.80 -1.85
CA LEU A 73 -6.02 8.21 -1.78
C LEU A 73 -7.09 9.07 -1.09
N GLY A 74 -8.37 8.83 -1.38
CA GLY A 74 -9.48 9.53 -0.72
C GLY A 74 -9.48 9.30 0.79
N LEU A 75 -9.30 8.04 1.19
CA LEU A 75 -9.19 7.66 2.58
C LEU A 75 -7.98 8.29 3.26
N LEU A 76 -6.80 8.30 2.59
CA LEU A 76 -5.59 8.94 3.12
C LEU A 76 -5.83 10.43 3.39
N LYS A 77 -6.41 11.15 2.42
CA LYS A 77 -6.73 12.58 2.54
C LYS A 77 -7.74 12.88 3.65
N ALA A 78 -8.69 11.98 3.87
CA ALA A 78 -9.66 12.10 4.95
C ALA A 78 -9.06 11.79 6.34
N SER A 79 -7.88 11.18 6.39
CA SER A 79 -7.27 10.64 7.61
C SER A 79 -6.11 11.52 8.10
N LEU A 80 -6.41 12.76 8.48
CA LEU A 80 -5.43 13.68 9.08
C LEU A 80 -4.86 13.17 10.42
N GLU A 81 -5.61 12.32 11.15
CA GLU A 81 -5.21 11.81 12.47
C GLU A 81 -4.65 10.37 12.44
N ALA A 82 -4.88 9.58 11.37
CA ALA A 82 -4.51 8.16 11.40
C ALA A 82 -3.02 7.91 11.13
N ALA A 83 -2.24 8.89 10.70
CA ALA A 83 -0.81 8.71 10.48
C ALA A 83 -0.01 8.63 11.80
N GLN A 84 -0.51 9.20 12.90
CA GLN A 84 0.17 9.13 14.19
C GLN A 84 -0.11 7.77 14.87
N GLY A 85 0.93 6.94 15.00
CA GLY A 85 0.82 5.59 15.58
C GLY A 85 0.41 4.49 14.61
N SER A 86 0.24 4.79 13.31
CA SER A 86 0.09 3.75 12.30
C SER A 86 1.42 3.02 12.05
N PRO A 87 1.39 1.71 11.79
CA PRO A 87 2.60 0.96 11.48
C PRO A 87 3.21 1.42 10.16
N LYS A 88 4.53 1.24 10.04
CA LYS A 88 5.30 1.58 8.84
C LYS A 88 4.69 0.91 7.61
N VAL A 89 4.64 1.63 6.49
CA VAL A 89 4.11 1.10 5.23
C VAL A 89 5.16 1.24 4.13
N LEU A 90 5.44 0.13 3.45
CA LEU A 90 6.23 0.11 2.22
C LEU A 90 5.30 0.12 1.01
N VAL A 91 5.35 1.21 0.25
CA VAL A 91 4.64 1.38 -1.01
C VAL A 91 5.61 1.12 -2.17
N MET A 92 5.31 0.09 -2.97
CA MET A 92 6.10 -0.27 -4.14
C MET A 92 5.26 -0.15 -5.41
N TYR A 93 5.87 0.32 -6.48
CA TYR A 93 5.25 0.40 -7.81
C TYR A 93 6.29 0.11 -8.89
N THR A 94 5.85 -0.23 -10.10
CA THR A 94 6.71 -0.74 -11.16
C THR A 94 6.80 0.22 -12.35
N THR A 95 7.85 0.12 -13.16
CA THR A 95 8.05 1.01 -14.33
C THR A 95 7.34 0.55 -15.60
N LEU A 96 6.91 -0.72 -15.69
CA LEU A 96 6.23 -1.28 -16.87
C LEU A 96 4.73 -1.50 -16.64
N ASP A 97 4.17 -0.87 -15.62
CA ASP A 97 2.74 -0.89 -15.33
C ASP A 97 1.94 0.09 -16.21
N PRO A 98 0.62 -0.11 -16.37
CA PRO A 98 -0.22 0.85 -17.06
C PRO A 98 -0.18 2.24 -16.39
N GLU A 99 0.12 3.26 -17.18
CA GLU A 99 0.42 4.60 -16.66
C GLU A 99 -0.74 5.22 -15.88
N ASP A 100 -1.95 5.20 -16.45
CA ASP A 100 -3.12 5.89 -15.87
C ASP A 100 -3.82 5.07 -14.78
N ASP A 101 -3.71 3.75 -14.82
CA ASP A 101 -4.36 2.86 -13.85
C ASP A 101 -3.49 2.59 -12.61
N ILE A 102 -2.15 2.60 -12.75
CA ILE A 102 -1.23 2.15 -11.70
C ILE A 102 -0.14 3.17 -11.43
N ILE A 103 0.69 3.55 -12.42
CA ILE A 103 1.87 4.39 -12.16
C ILE A 103 1.47 5.74 -11.60
N LYS A 104 0.62 6.51 -12.30
CA LYS A 104 0.19 7.83 -11.84
C LYS A 104 -0.57 7.75 -10.50
N PRO A 105 -1.50 6.80 -10.29
CA PRO A 105 -2.09 6.61 -8.96
C PRO A 105 -1.10 6.33 -7.83
N ASN A 106 -0.02 5.59 -8.09
CA ASN A 106 1.04 5.37 -7.10
C ASN A 106 1.88 6.62 -6.85
N LEU A 107 2.20 7.38 -7.89
CA LEU A 107 2.92 8.65 -7.77
C LEU A 107 2.11 9.69 -6.98
N ASP A 108 0.84 9.89 -7.36
CA ASP A 108 -0.05 10.84 -6.70
C ASP A 108 -0.27 10.46 -5.21
N PHE A 109 -0.43 9.16 -4.91
CA PHE A 109 -0.49 8.69 -3.51
C PHE A 109 0.83 8.89 -2.76
N THR A 110 1.97 8.74 -3.44
CA THR A 110 3.28 8.93 -2.84
C THR A 110 3.52 10.38 -2.46
N GLU A 111 3.19 11.31 -3.35
CA GLU A 111 3.33 12.74 -3.13
C GLU A 111 2.47 13.18 -1.93
N GLU A 112 1.18 12.88 -1.97
CA GLU A 112 0.22 13.24 -0.92
C GLU A 112 0.53 12.51 0.40
N GLY A 113 0.95 11.25 0.34
CA GLY A 113 1.33 10.46 1.50
C GLY A 113 2.54 11.00 2.23
N ARG A 114 3.53 11.56 1.53
CA ARG A 114 4.68 12.20 2.18
C ARG A 114 4.27 13.42 2.99
N GLU A 115 3.32 14.21 2.49
CA GLU A 115 2.83 15.39 3.19
C GLU A 115 1.99 15.02 4.42
N ILE A 116 1.12 14.01 4.30
CA ILE A 116 0.17 13.64 5.36
C ILE A 116 0.82 12.74 6.42
N ALA A 117 1.61 11.76 6.00
CA ALA A 117 2.05 10.65 6.84
C ALA A 117 3.57 10.62 7.08
N GLY A 118 4.34 11.48 6.40
CA GLY A 118 5.77 11.67 6.64
C GLY A 118 6.57 10.37 6.58
N GLU A 119 7.37 10.14 7.62
CA GLU A 119 8.28 8.97 7.74
C GLU A 119 7.58 7.64 8.00
N SER A 120 6.24 7.60 8.10
CA SER A 120 5.51 6.34 8.22
C SER A 120 5.36 5.61 6.88
N LEU A 121 5.62 6.29 5.75
CA LEU A 121 5.54 5.73 4.41
C LEU A 121 6.92 5.70 3.74
N ASP A 122 7.36 4.49 3.40
CA ASP A 122 8.51 4.25 2.53
C ASP A 122 8.04 3.98 1.11
N PHE A 123 8.79 4.47 0.13
CA PHE A 123 8.45 4.34 -1.28
C PHE A 123 9.61 3.72 -2.05
N LYS A 124 9.34 2.67 -2.84
CA LYS A 124 10.34 2.00 -3.67
C LYS A 124 9.83 1.79 -5.10
N LEU A 125 10.69 2.09 -6.06
CA LEU A 125 10.46 1.82 -7.47
C LEU A 125 11.05 0.45 -7.83
N LEU A 126 10.24 -0.39 -8.47
CA LEU A 126 10.64 -1.67 -9.03
C LEU A 126 10.91 -1.49 -10.53
N ASP A 127 12.12 -1.05 -10.86
CA ASP A 127 12.51 -0.81 -12.25
C ASP A 127 12.62 -2.11 -13.06
N GLY A 128 12.22 -2.08 -14.33
CA GLY A 128 12.18 -3.22 -15.24
C GLY A 128 11.09 -4.25 -14.93
N HIS A 129 10.19 -3.96 -14.00
CA HIS A 129 9.11 -4.86 -13.60
C HIS A 129 7.76 -4.40 -14.13
N ASN A 130 6.85 -5.35 -14.34
CA ASN A 130 5.45 -5.13 -14.73
C ASN A 130 4.52 -5.42 -13.53
N HIS A 131 3.22 -5.43 -13.77
CA HIS A 131 2.20 -5.63 -12.72
C HIS A 131 2.37 -6.88 -11.85
N LEU A 132 2.85 -7.99 -12.43
CA LEU A 132 2.78 -9.32 -11.81
C LEU A 132 4.15 -9.89 -11.45
N ASN A 133 5.17 -9.62 -12.26
CA ASN A 133 6.47 -10.26 -12.05
C ASN A 133 7.16 -9.92 -10.71
N PRO A 134 6.92 -8.79 -10.00
CA PRO A 134 7.60 -8.56 -8.72
C PRO A 134 7.26 -9.62 -7.69
N VAL A 135 5.98 -10.01 -7.61
CA VAL A 135 5.51 -10.97 -6.62
C VAL A 135 5.68 -12.41 -7.10
N LEU A 136 5.53 -12.66 -8.41
CA LEU A 136 5.71 -14.00 -8.97
C LEU A 136 7.18 -14.44 -9.01
N ALA A 137 8.12 -13.49 -9.01
CA ALA A 137 9.54 -13.79 -9.04
C ALA A 137 10.12 -14.11 -7.66
N ILE A 138 9.37 -13.98 -6.57
CA ILE A 138 9.89 -14.25 -5.22
C ILE A 138 10.18 -15.74 -5.07
N GLY A 139 11.43 -16.09 -4.72
CA GLY A 139 11.84 -17.45 -4.39
C GLY A 139 12.19 -18.33 -5.60
N ILE A 140 12.37 -17.75 -6.79
CA ILE A 140 12.75 -18.49 -8.00
C ILE A 140 14.27 -18.66 -8.16
N GLY A 141 15.08 -18.07 -7.27
CA GLY A 141 16.54 -18.17 -7.25
C GLY A 141 17.26 -17.32 -8.29
N LYS A 142 16.61 -16.27 -8.82
CA LYS A 142 17.20 -15.36 -9.83
C LYS A 142 17.27 -13.95 -9.28
N SER A 143 18.45 -13.53 -8.82
CA SER A 143 18.64 -12.25 -8.13
C SER A 143 18.14 -11.03 -8.91
N ALA A 144 18.26 -11.01 -10.24
CA ALA A 144 17.77 -9.93 -11.08
C ALA A 144 16.24 -9.81 -11.12
N GLN A 145 15.51 -10.88 -10.78
CA GLN A 145 14.04 -10.91 -10.76
C GLN A 145 13.50 -10.85 -9.32
N GLU A 146 14.30 -11.21 -8.33
CA GLU A 146 13.95 -11.20 -6.90
C GLU A 146 14.06 -9.82 -6.23
N VAL A 147 14.19 -8.74 -7.00
CA VAL A 147 14.35 -7.38 -6.48
C VAL A 147 13.27 -7.04 -5.46
N CYS A 148 12.01 -7.39 -5.74
CA CYS A 148 10.90 -7.18 -4.82
C CYS A 148 11.07 -7.97 -3.51
N GLY A 149 11.47 -9.25 -3.60
CA GLY A 149 11.68 -10.09 -2.41
C GLY A 149 12.81 -9.55 -1.52
N ASN A 150 13.91 -9.13 -2.12
CA ASN A 150 15.04 -8.55 -1.41
C ASN A 150 14.67 -7.23 -0.74
N MET A 151 13.99 -6.31 -1.45
CA MET A 151 13.51 -5.05 -0.86
C MET A 151 12.56 -5.28 0.31
N VAL A 152 11.66 -6.25 0.21
CA VAL A 152 10.74 -6.62 1.29
C VAL A 152 11.51 -7.16 2.50
N ALA A 153 12.46 -8.08 2.29
CA ALA A 153 13.26 -8.66 3.36
C ALA A 153 14.11 -7.60 4.08
N GLU A 154 14.77 -6.72 3.33
CA GLU A 154 15.56 -5.62 3.86
C GLU A 154 14.70 -4.65 4.70
N TRP A 155 13.53 -4.28 4.19
CA TRP A 155 12.62 -3.38 4.90
C TRP A 155 12.06 -4.03 6.18
N MET A 156 11.70 -5.31 6.13
CA MET A 156 11.25 -6.04 7.31
C MET A 156 12.33 -6.12 8.40
N ALA A 157 13.59 -6.35 8.00
CA ALA A 157 14.71 -6.38 8.94
C ALA A 157 14.96 -5.01 9.59
N GLN A 158 14.75 -3.91 8.85
CA GLN A 158 14.84 -2.55 9.38
C GLN A 158 13.77 -2.30 10.46
N ILE A 159 12.51 -2.67 10.20
CA ILE A 159 11.44 -2.54 11.18
C ILE A 159 11.70 -3.37 12.42
N GLU A 160 12.16 -4.62 12.25
CA GLU A 160 12.47 -5.48 13.38
C GLU A 160 13.55 -4.86 14.28
N ALA A 161 14.60 -4.28 13.67
CA ALA A 161 15.63 -3.56 14.42
C ALA A 161 15.05 -2.38 15.20
N GLU A 162 14.22 -1.53 14.59
CA GLU A 162 13.57 -0.37 15.23
C GLU A 162 12.68 -0.76 16.42
N MET A 163 12.08 -1.96 16.40
CA MET A 163 11.23 -2.44 17.50
C MET A 163 12.00 -3.00 18.70
N THR A 164 13.29 -3.28 18.54
CA THR A 164 14.13 -3.88 19.60
C THR A 164 15.01 -2.87 20.32
N THR A 165 15.09 -1.64 19.82
CA THR A 165 15.81 -0.50 20.41
C THR A 165 14.89 0.35 21.27
#